data_AF-A0A8C6XX86-F1
#
_entry.id   AF-A0A8C6XX86-F1
#
_cell.length_a   1.000
_cell.length_b   1.000
_cell.length_c   1.000
_cell.angle_alpha   90.00
_cell.angle_beta   90.00
_cell.angle_gamma   90.00
#
_symmetry.space_group_name_H-M   'P 1'
#
loop_
_entity.id
_entity.type
_entity.pdbx_description
1 polymer ?
#
loop_
_entity_poly.entity_id
_entity_poly.type
_entity_poly.pdbx_seq_one_letter_code
_entity_poly.pdbx_strand_id
1 'polypeptide(L)'
;MKPSPDVAVTRPRCTPGAEEPGARRVAAAAAAATAAAMPELAVERVVVHPLVLLSVVDHFNRIGKVGNQKRVVGVLLGSWQKKVLDVSNSFAARERIVGWYHTGPKLHKNDIAINELMKRYCSNSVLVIIDVKPKDLGLPTEGYISVEEVHDDGTPTSKTFEHVTSEIGAEEAEEVGVEHLLRDIKDTTVGTLSQRITNQVHGLKGLNSKLLDIRSYLEKVAVGKLPINHQIIYQLQDVFNLLPDVNLQEFVKAFYLKTNDQMVVVYLASLIRSVVALHNLINNKIANRDAEKKEGQEKEESKKERKDDKEKEKEKSEAKKEEKKEKK
;
A
#
# COMPACT_ATOMS: atom_id res chain seq x y z
N MET A 1 93.00 -6.64 -27.79
CA MET A 1 93.53 -7.99 -27.52
C MET A 1 93.13 -8.36 -26.09
N LYS A 2 92.30 -9.40 -25.96
CA LYS A 2 91.97 -10.19 -24.74
C LYS A 2 91.33 -9.47 -23.54
N PRO A 3 90.01 -9.65 -23.32
CA PRO A 3 89.34 -9.46 -22.04
C PRO A 3 89.17 -10.82 -21.31
N SER A 4 89.39 -10.88 -20.00
CA SER A 4 88.88 -11.93 -19.07
C SER A 4 89.15 -11.52 -17.61
N PRO A 5 88.42 -12.04 -16.60
CA PRO A 5 87.04 -12.54 -16.63
C PRO A 5 86.15 -11.96 -15.50
N ASP A 6 84.85 -12.14 -15.70
CA ASP A 6 83.74 -11.79 -14.82
C ASP A 6 83.82 -12.41 -13.42
N VAL A 7 83.53 -11.59 -12.40
CA VAL A 7 83.24 -12.04 -11.04
C VAL A 7 81.76 -12.42 -10.97
N ALA A 8 81.48 -13.71 -11.10
CA ALA A 8 80.16 -14.30 -10.92
C ALA A 8 79.79 -14.34 -9.43
N VAL A 9 78.87 -13.47 -9.00
CA VAL A 9 78.17 -13.62 -7.72
C VAL A 9 77.08 -14.67 -7.89
N THR A 10 77.40 -15.90 -7.48
CA THR A 10 76.45 -17.00 -7.40
C THR A 10 75.39 -16.71 -6.34
N ARG A 11 74.13 -16.50 -6.76
CA ARG A 11 72.97 -16.53 -5.85
C ARG A 11 72.77 -17.99 -5.37
N PRO A 12 72.57 -18.24 -4.07
CA PRO A 12 72.23 -19.58 -3.61
C PRO A 12 70.81 -19.96 -4.08
N ARG A 13 70.71 -21.15 -4.68
CA ARG A 13 69.44 -21.87 -4.89
C ARG A 13 68.85 -22.18 -3.51
N CYS A 14 67.79 -21.49 -3.11
CA CYS A 14 66.92 -21.97 -2.04
C CYS A 14 66.00 -23.06 -2.61
N THR A 15 66.12 -24.26 -2.06
CA THR A 15 65.20 -25.39 -2.21
C THR A 15 63.83 -25.05 -1.58
N PRO A 16 62.73 -25.66 -2.04
CA PRO A 16 61.43 -25.49 -1.41
C PRO A 16 61.42 -26.29 -0.11
N GLY A 17 61.62 -25.59 1.01
CA GLY A 17 61.47 -26.13 2.36
C GLY A 17 59.99 -26.19 2.75
N ALA A 18 59.61 -27.35 3.28
CA ALA A 18 58.31 -27.73 3.81
C ALA A 18 57.48 -26.59 4.45
N GLU A 19 56.24 -26.41 3.95
CA GLU A 19 55.18 -25.67 4.62
C GLU A 19 54.85 -26.31 5.98
N GLU A 20 54.99 -25.55 7.06
CA GLU A 20 54.43 -25.89 8.36
C GLU A 20 52.89 -25.92 8.30
N PRO A 21 52.21 -26.97 8.80
CA PRO A 21 50.76 -27.11 8.70
C PRO A 21 49.96 -26.22 9.68
N GLY A 22 50.62 -25.30 10.41
CA GLY A 22 50.02 -24.48 11.46
C GLY A 22 49.39 -23.16 10.98
N ALA A 23 49.94 -22.52 9.95
CA ALA A 23 49.54 -21.16 9.56
C ALA A 23 48.22 -21.12 8.75
N ARG A 24 47.90 -22.18 8.01
CA ARG A 24 46.64 -22.27 7.25
C ARG A 24 45.40 -22.45 8.15
N ARG A 25 45.56 -22.99 9.36
CA ARG A 25 44.44 -23.12 10.31
C ARG A 25 44.04 -21.79 10.95
N VAL A 26 44.97 -20.85 11.12
CA VAL A 26 44.67 -19.52 11.69
C VAL A 26 44.01 -18.61 10.65
N ALA A 27 44.44 -18.67 9.39
CA ALA A 27 43.78 -17.95 8.30
C ALA A 27 42.40 -18.53 7.94
N ALA A 28 42.24 -19.86 7.98
CA ALA A 28 40.92 -20.49 7.80
C ALA A 28 39.98 -20.23 8.99
N ALA A 29 40.50 -20.10 10.22
CA ALA A 29 39.69 -19.71 11.38
C ALA A 29 39.27 -18.23 11.33
N ALA A 30 40.09 -17.34 10.76
CA ALA A 30 39.72 -15.94 10.52
C ALA A 30 38.68 -15.80 9.39
N ALA A 31 38.76 -16.64 8.34
CA ALA A 31 37.75 -16.69 7.28
C ALA A 31 36.44 -17.40 7.71
N ALA A 32 36.51 -18.34 8.67
CA ALA A 32 35.32 -18.97 9.25
C ALA A 32 34.63 -18.10 10.32
N ALA A 33 35.33 -17.12 10.90
CA ALA A 33 34.75 -16.16 11.85
C ALA A 33 34.02 -14.99 11.16
N THR A 34 34.18 -14.82 9.84
CA THR A 34 33.40 -13.89 9.00
C THR A 34 32.20 -14.55 8.32
N ALA A 35 31.71 -15.66 8.89
CA ALA A 35 30.33 -16.11 8.76
C ALA A 35 29.53 -15.81 10.04
N ALA A 36 29.93 -14.77 10.78
CA ALA A 36 29.13 -14.20 11.85
C ALA A 36 27.88 -13.59 11.22
N ALA A 37 26.80 -14.38 11.26
CA ALA A 37 25.41 -14.00 11.11
C ALA A 37 25.19 -12.62 10.49
N MET A 38 24.83 -12.58 9.21
CA MET A 38 23.92 -11.51 8.77
C MET A 38 22.80 -11.49 9.81
N PRO A 39 22.59 -10.41 10.57
CA PRO A 39 21.43 -10.34 11.42
C PRO A 39 20.27 -10.44 10.44
N GLU A 40 19.57 -11.57 10.45
CA GLU A 40 18.33 -11.74 9.73
C GLU A 40 17.55 -10.45 10.02
N LEU A 41 17.27 -9.64 8.99
CA LEU A 41 16.57 -8.36 9.15
C LEU A 41 15.39 -8.63 10.07
N ALA A 42 15.49 -8.14 11.31
CA ALA A 42 14.55 -8.57 12.33
C ALA A 42 13.13 -8.21 11.90
N VAL A 43 13.00 -7.15 11.09
CA VAL A 43 11.77 -6.56 10.56
C VAL A 43 11.81 -6.60 9.03
N GLU A 44 10.85 -7.29 8.41
CA GLU A 44 10.67 -7.27 6.95
C GLU A 44 9.62 -6.22 6.55
N ARG A 45 8.61 -6.03 7.42
CA ARG A 45 7.47 -5.16 7.16
C ARG A 45 6.96 -4.51 8.43
N VAL A 46 6.55 -3.25 8.32
CA VAL A 46 5.94 -2.46 9.40
C VAL A 46 4.49 -2.15 9.04
N VAL A 47 3.57 -2.61 9.88
CA VAL A 47 2.14 -2.34 9.77
C VAL A 47 1.77 -1.27 10.78
N VAL A 48 1.24 -0.14 10.31
CA VAL A 48 0.83 0.97 11.17
C VAL A 48 -0.68 1.08 11.18
N HIS A 49 -1.29 1.10 12.36
CA HIS A 49 -2.74 1.24 12.51
C HIS A 49 -3.21 2.69 12.38
N PRO A 50 -4.39 2.96 11.79
CA PRO A 50 -4.98 4.30 11.66
C PRO A 50 -5.06 5.08 12.97
N LEU A 51 -5.31 4.43 14.11
CA LEU A 51 -5.33 5.11 15.42
C LEU A 51 -3.99 5.78 15.76
N VAL A 52 -2.87 5.16 15.38
CA VAL A 52 -1.53 5.73 15.58
C VAL A 52 -1.37 7.00 14.76
N LEU A 53 -1.80 7.00 13.50
CA LEU A 53 -1.75 8.17 12.62
C LEU A 53 -2.60 9.32 13.17
N LEU A 54 -3.83 9.03 13.61
CA LEU A 54 -4.70 10.03 14.24
C LEU A 54 -4.10 10.61 15.52
N SER A 55 -3.50 9.76 16.36
CA SER A 55 -2.80 10.20 17.57
C SER A 55 -1.61 11.11 17.26
N VAL A 56 -0.83 10.79 16.23
CA VAL A 56 0.32 11.60 15.80
C VAL A 56 -0.12 12.97 15.28
N VAL A 57 -1.19 13.01 14.49
CA VAL A 57 -1.79 14.27 13.99
C VAL A 57 -2.34 15.10 15.16
N ASP A 58 -3.01 14.49 16.14
CA ASP A 58 -3.48 15.17 17.35
C ASP A 58 -2.31 15.73 18.17
N HIS A 59 -1.25 14.96 18.40
CA HIS A 59 -0.05 15.40 19.11
C HIS A 59 0.61 16.61 18.42
N PHE A 60 0.72 16.58 17.09
CA PHE A 60 1.23 17.71 16.31
C PHE A 60 0.36 18.95 16.49
N ASN A 61 -0.97 18.80 16.41
CA ASN A 61 -1.91 19.92 16.55
C ASN A 61 -1.92 20.52 17.97
N ARG A 62 -1.73 19.70 19.02
CA ARG A 62 -1.63 20.19 20.42
C ARG A 62 -0.37 21.02 20.64
N ILE A 63 0.76 20.56 20.11
CA ILE A 63 2.06 21.24 20.27
C ILE A 63 2.15 22.49 19.38
N GLY A 64 1.52 22.47 18.20
CA GLY A 64 1.50 23.59 17.26
C GLY A 64 0.89 24.89 17.82
N LYS A 65 0.05 24.81 18.86
CA LYS A 65 -0.55 25.98 19.53
C LYS A 65 0.43 26.76 20.42
N VAL A 66 1.55 26.15 20.81
CA VAL A 66 2.50 26.70 21.80
C VAL A 66 3.64 27.51 21.16
N GLY A 67 3.64 27.65 19.83
CA GLY A 67 4.61 28.47 19.10
C GLY A 67 5.78 27.67 18.54
N ASN A 68 6.01 27.87 17.24
CA ASN A 68 6.93 27.18 16.34
C ASN A 68 6.57 25.71 16.04
N GLN A 69 6.27 25.41 14.77
CA GLN A 69 6.04 24.05 14.27
C GLN A 69 7.33 23.24 14.32
N LYS A 70 7.67 22.73 15.51
CA LYS A 70 8.80 21.84 15.72
C LYS A 70 8.36 20.40 15.50
N ARG A 71 9.30 19.60 14.98
CA ARG A 71 9.17 18.14 14.92
C ARG A 71 8.83 17.57 16.29
N VAL A 72 7.79 16.75 16.31
CA VAL A 72 7.35 16.01 17.50
C VAL A 72 7.95 14.62 17.42
N VAL A 73 8.48 14.14 18.54
CA VAL A 73 9.01 12.78 18.68
C VAL A 73 8.15 12.06 19.71
N GLY A 74 7.77 10.84 19.41
CA GLY A 74 6.99 10.00 20.32
C GLY A 74 7.45 8.55 20.28
N VAL A 75 7.04 7.79 21.28
CA VAL A 75 7.34 6.36 21.41
C VAL A 75 6.28 5.56 20.65
N LEU A 76 6.70 4.50 19.98
CA LEU A 76 5.80 3.54 19.35
C LEU A 76 5.64 2.31 20.25
N LEU A 77 4.38 1.98 20.49
CA LEU A 77 3.96 0.73 21.10
C LEU A 77 3.50 -0.23 20.01
N GLY A 78 3.50 -1.52 20.34
CA GLY A 78 3.09 -2.53 19.40
C GLY A 78 3.48 -3.93 19.83
N SER A 79 3.29 -4.87 18.91
CA SER A 79 3.62 -6.26 19.11
C SER A 79 4.46 -6.80 17.96
N TRP A 80 5.37 -7.72 18.31
CA TRP A 80 6.23 -8.38 17.34
C TRP A 80 5.60 -9.70 16.90
N GLN A 81 5.24 -9.84 15.62
CA GLN A 81 4.72 -11.09 15.06
C GLN A 81 5.68 -11.64 14.01
N LYS A 82 6.58 -12.53 14.44
CA LYS A 82 7.60 -13.20 13.61
C LYS A 82 8.56 -12.24 12.90
N LYS A 83 8.17 -11.70 11.74
CA LYS A 83 8.94 -10.77 10.90
C LYS A 83 8.19 -9.47 10.61
N VAL A 84 6.96 -9.37 11.09
CA VAL A 84 6.07 -8.22 10.90
C VAL A 84 5.98 -7.47 12.22
N LEU A 85 6.26 -6.17 12.15
CA LEU A 85 6.02 -5.26 13.27
C LEU A 85 4.61 -4.73 13.16
N ASP A 86 3.79 -4.98 14.18
CA ASP A 86 2.45 -4.42 14.28
C ASP A 86 2.45 -3.26 15.27
N VAL A 87 2.16 -2.05 14.78
CA VAL A 87 2.23 -0.80 15.55
C VAL A 87 0.82 -0.38 15.93
N SER A 88 0.54 -0.49 17.22
CA SER A 88 -0.74 -0.15 17.86
C SER A 88 -0.48 0.80 19.04
N ASN A 89 -1.49 1.60 19.40
CA ASN A 89 -1.38 2.56 20.51
C ASN A 89 -2.26 2.10 21.68
N SER A 90 -1.97 0.93 22.27
CA SER A 90 -2.73 0.41 23.41
C SER A 90 -1.84 0.14 24.62
N PHE A 91 -2.27 0.61 25.78
CA PHE A 91 -1.58 0.35 27.05
C PHE A 91 -1.84 -1.07 27.61
N ALA A 92 -2.46 -1.96 26.83
CA ALA A 92 -2.76 -3.30 27.27
C ALA A 92 -1.47 -4.11 27.55
N ALA A 93 -1.52 -5.02 28.53
CA ALA A 93 -0.36 -5.78 29.04
C ALA A 93 0.41 -6.65 28.01
N ARG A 94 -0.05 -6.72 26.76
CA ARG A 94 0.61 -7.45 25.66
C ARG A 94 1.52 -6.58 24.79
N GLU A 95 1.40 -5.26 24.84
CA GLU A 95 2.17 -4.36 24.00
C GLU A 95 3.50 -3.98 24.65
N ARG A 96 4.53 -3.84 23.82
CA ARG A 96 5.87 -3.42 24.24
C ARG A 96 6.28 -2.20 23.45
N ILE A 97 7.30 -1.50 23.95
CA ILE A 97 7.96 -0.47 23.16
C ILE A 97 8.66 -1.18 21.99
N VAL A 98 8.32 -0.78 20.77
CA VAL A 98 8.85 -1.37 19.54
C VAL A 98 9.72 -0.38 18.77
N GLY A 99 9.58 0.91 19.04
CA GLY A 99 10.29 1.93 18.29
C GLY A 99 9.90 3.33 18.71
N TRP A 100 10.13 4.26 17.79
CA TRP A 100 9.77 5.65 17.96
C TRP A 100 9.37 6.24 16.61
N TYR A 101 8.57 7.29 16.66
CA TYR A 101 8.18 8.03 15.47
C TYR A 101 8.60 9.48 15.60
N HIS A 102 8.72 10.15 14.46
CA HIS A 102 8.79 11.59 14.45
C HIS A 102 7.95 12.20 13.34
N THR A 103 7.40 13.38 13.60
CA THR A 103 6.67 14.17 12.61
C THR A 103 7.65 15.04 11.83
N GLY A 104 8.20 14.48 10.75
CA GLY A 104 9.18 15.18 9.92
C GLY A 104 8.85 15.02 8.45
N PRO A 105 9.10 16.02 7.60
CA PRO A 105 9.06 15.78 6.16
C PRO A 105 10.28 14.98 5.69
N LYS A 106 11.41 15.02 6.44
CA LYS A 106 12.68 14.33 6.10
C LYS A 106 13.47 13.92 7.36
N LEU A 107 14.33 12.93 7.18
CA LEU A 107 15.29 12.45 8.18
C LEU A 107 16.36 13.52 8.50
N HIS A 108 16.79 13.59 9.76
CA HIS A 108 17.83 14.50 10.24
C HIS A 108 19.00 13.74 10.84
N LYS A 109 20.19 14.37 10.84
CA LYS A 109 21.40 13.81 11.46
C LYS A 109 21.22 13.49 12.95
N ASN A 110 20.37 14.23 13.67
CA ASN A 110 20.12 13.98 15.09
C ASN A 110 19.34 12.69 15.36
N ASP A 111 18.71 12.11 14.34
CA ASP A 111 17.84 10.94 14.50
C ASP A 111 18.65 9.69 14.84
N ILE A 112 19.92 9.63 14.44
CA ILE A 112 20.80 8.53 14.84
C ILE A 112 21.07 8.54 16.35
N ALA A 113 21.26 9.72 16.94
CA ALA A 113 21.50 9.87 18.37
C ALA A 113 20.25 9.53 19.19
N ILE A 114 19.07 9.94 18.71
CA ILE A 114 17.78 9.58 19.33
C ILE A 114 17.58 8.07 19.26
N ASN A 115 17.87 7.45 18.12
CA ASN A 115 17.73 6.02 17.95
C ASN A 115 18.65 5.23 18.90
N GLU A 116 19.87 5.69 19.13
CA GLU A 116 20.80 5.05 20.07
C GLU A 116 20.32 5.14 21.53
N LEU A 117 19.62 6.22 21.91
CA LEU A 117 18.96 6.32 23.21
C LEU A 117 17.79 5.33 23.31
N MET A 118 16.97 5.21 22.27
CA MET A 118 15.85 4.27 22.23
C MET A 118 16.32 2.80 22.21
N LYS A 119 17.48 2.53 21.63
CA LYS A 119 18.08 1.18 21.56
C LYS A 119 18.41 0.59 22.94
N ARG A 120 18.51 1.43 23.97
CA ARG A 120 18.66 0.98 25.38
C ARG A 120 17.42 0.29 25.93
N TYR A 121 16.24 0.64 25.41
CA TYR A 121 14.96 0.07 25.82
C TYR A 121 14.51 -1.05 24.88
N CYS A 122 14.88 -0.96 23.60
CA CYS A 122 14.45 -1.90 22.55
C CYS A 122 15.64 -2.31 21.69
N SER A 123 15.97 -3.60 21.65
CA SER A 123 17.07 -4.11 20.81
C SER A 123 16.83 -3.86 19.32
N ASN A 124 15.58 -3.96 18.87
CA ASN A 124 15.15 -3.80 17.47
C ASN A 124 14.30 -2.53 17.33
N SER A 125 14.88 -1.36 17.63
CA SER A 125 14.17 -0.09 17.51
C SER A 125 13.92 0.27 16.04
N VAL A 126 12.65 0.46 15.69
CA VAL A 126 12.23 0.94 14.36
C VAL A 126 11.88 2.43 14.45
N LEU A 127 12.34 3.19 13.45
CA LEU A 127 11.95 4.57 13.24
C LEU A 127 10.81 4.62 12.21
N VAL A 128 9.68 5.22 12.55
CA VAL A 128 8.61 5.50 11.57
C VAL A 128 8.47 7.00 11.38
N ILE A 129 8.67 7.46 10.15
CA ILE A 129 8.40 8.84 9.75
C ILE A 129 6.94 8.92 9.34
N ILE A 130 6.19 9.80 10.01
CA ILE A 130 4.78 10.05 9.71
C ILE A 130 4.67 11.49 9.23
N ASP A 131 4.23 11.68 7.99
CA ASP A 131 3.95 13.02 7.48
C ASP A 131 2.60 13.52 8.03
N VAL A 132 2.62 14.70 8.63
CA VAL A 132 1.42 15.35 9.15
C VAL A 132 0.70 16.12 8.05
N LYS A 133 1.41 16.47 6.97
CA LYS A 133 0.80 17.10 5.81
C LYS A 133 0.33 15.99 4.86
N PRO A 134 -0.97 15.95 4.51
CA PRO A 134 -1.44 14.96 3.55
C PRO A 134 -0.73 15.19 2.21
N LYS A 135 -0.04 14.16 1.71
CA LYS A 135 0.48 14.14 0.34
C LYS A 135 -0.65 13.64 -0.58
N ASP A 136 -0.72 14.17 -1.80
CA ASP A 136 -1.75 13.79 -2.78
C ASP A 136 -1.65 12.31 -3.22
N LEU A 137 -0.46 11.72 -3.10
CA LEU A 137 -0.19 10.32 -3.46
C LEU A 137 0.82 9.66 -2.53
N GLY A 138 0.58 8.37 -2.27
CA GLY A 138 1.46 7.51 -1.47
C GLY A 138 1.00 7.32 -0.03
N LEU A 139 1.67 6.42 0.67
CA LEU A 139 1.46 6.21 2.09
C LEU A 139 2.19 7.33 2.85
N PRO A 140 1.56 7.95 3.87
CA PRO A 140 2.22 8.97 4.70
C PRO A 140 3.20 8.37 5.72
N THR A 141 3.43 7.06 5.68
CA THR A 141 4.28 6.30 6.60
C THR A 141 5.50 5.75 5.89
N GLU A 142 6.68 6.07 6.41
CA GLU A 142 7.96 5.53 5.93
C GLU A 142 8.68 4.87 7.11
N GLY A 143 8.98 3.57 6.98
CA GLY A 143 9.64 2.79 8.02
C GLY A 143 11.15 2.72 7.78
N TYR A 144 11.93 2.87 8.84
CA TYR A 144 13.39 2.81 8.79
C TYR A 144 13.94 1.98 9.94
N ILE A 145 14.98 1.20 9.64
CA ILE A 145 15.77 0.47 10.62
C ILE A 145 17.21 0.97 10.59
N SER A 146 17.84 1.04 11.75
CA SER A 146 19.25 1.44 11.82
C SER A 146 20.15 0.23 11.56
N VAL A 147 20.93 0.33 10.48
CA VAL A 147 21.89 -0.68 10.06
C VAL A 147 23.28 -0.05 10.08
N GLU A 148 24.27 -0.85 10.48
CA GLU A 148 25.68 -0.46 10.37
C GLU A 148 26.17 -0.89 9.00
N GLU A 149 26.26 0.06 8.08
CA GLU A 149 26.77 -0.20 6.74
C GLU A 149 28.29 0.00 6.72
N VAL A 150 28.99 -1.03 6.22
CA VAL A 150 30.39 -0.90 5.83
C VAL A 150 30.37 -0.39 4.39
N HIS A 151 30.83 0.84 4.18
CA HIS A 151 30.96 1.38 2.84
C HIS A 151 32.20 0.76 2.15
N ASP A 152 32.04 0.37 0.89
CA ASP A 152 33.11 -0.18 0.05
C ASP A 152 34.20 0.88 -0.29
N ASP A 153 33.89 2.16 -0.04
CA ASP A 153 34.79 3.32 -0.20
C ASP A 153 35.87 3.43 0.90
N GLY A 154 35.94 2.48 1.82
CA GLY A 154 36.94 2.47 2.91
C GLY A 154 36.70 3.52 4.00
N THR A 155 35.58 4.23 3.97
CA THR A 155 35.15 5.09 5.09
C THR A 155 34.78 4.25 6.31
N PRO A 156 34.96 4.79 7.54
CA PRO A 156 34.55 4.10 8.76
C PRO A 156 33.08 3.65 8.71
N THR A 157 32.77 2.55 9.40
CA THR A 157 31.39 2.08 9.55
C THR A 157 30.50 3.21 10.05
N SER A 158 29.45 3.51 9.28
CA SER A 158 28.47 4.54 9.62
C SER A 158 27.15 3.87 9.90
N LYS A 159 26.46 4.30 10.96
CA LYS A 159 25.09 3.85 11.21
C LYS A 159 24.17 4.65 10.30
N THR A 160 23.62 3.99 9.30
CA THR A 160 22.64 4.55 8.36
C THR A 160 21.26 4.00 8.68
N PHE A 161 20.25 4.59 8.05
CA PHE A 161 18.88 4.11 8.14
C PHE A 161 18.52 3.46 6.81
N GLU A 162 18.20 2.18 6.86
CA GLU A 162 17.69 1.43 5.73
C GLU A 162 16.16 1.48 5.75
N HIS A 163 15.55 1.68 4.58
CA HIS A 163 14.10 1.74 4.46
C HIS A 163 13.49 0.34 4.51
N VAL A 164 12.52 0.15 5.40
CA VAL A 164 11.73 -1.08 5.54
C VAL A 164 10.34 -0.84 4.95
N THR A 165 9.78 -1.85 4.29
CA THR A 165 8.44 -1.76 3.70
C THR A 165 7.39 -1.41 4.77
N SER A 166 6.59 -0.38 4.51
CA SER A 166 5.52 0.07 5.40
C SER A 166 4.17 -0.05 4.71
N GLU A 167 3.18 -0.53 5.44
CA GLU A 167 1.77 -0.56 5.04
C GLU A 167 0.89 -0.08 6.19
N ILE A 168 -0.32 0.36 5.85
CA ILE A 168 -1.34 0.70 6.84
C ILE A 168 -2.26 -0.52 6.97
N GLY A 169 -2.29 -1.11 8.15
CA GLY A 169 -3.22 -2.20 8.49
C GLY A 169 -4.28 -1.70 9.47
N ALA A 170 -5.34 -2.47 9.69
CA ALA A 170 -6.36 -2.14 10.67
C ALA A 170 -6.81 -3.41 11.41
N GLU A 171 -7.12 -3.29 12.69
CA GLU A 171 -7.87 -4.30 13.43
C GLU A 171 -9.38 -4.21 13.09
N GLU A 172 -10.13 -5.30 13.27
CA GLU A 172 -11.57 -5.37 12.95
C GLU A 172 -12.37 -4.23 13.61
N ALA A 173 -12.07 -3.90 14.87
CA ALA A 173 -12.72 -2.81 15.58
C ALA A 173 -12.37 -1.43 14.98
N GLU A 174 -11.13 -1.23 14.55
CA GLU A 174 -10.70 0.01 13.89
C GLU A 174 -11.29 0.14 12.49
N GLU A 175 -11.37 -0.96 11.74
CA GLU A 175 -11.90 -0.98 10.38
C GLU A 175 -13.35 -0.47 10.35
N VAL A 176 -14.20 -0.98 11.24
CA VAL A 176 -15.59 -0.51 11.39
C VAL A 176 -15.65 0.97 11.77
N GLY A 177 -14.76 1.41 12.67
CA GLY A 177 -14.68 2.81 13.09
C GLY A 177 -14.27 3.75 11.95
N VAL A 178 -13.24 3.39 11.19
CA VAL A 178 -12.74 4.16 10.04
C VAL A 178 -13.76 4.15 8.91
N GLU A 179 -14.40 3.02 8.62
CA GLU A 179 -15.47 2.93 7.62
C GLU A 179 -16.63 3.87 7.98
N HIS A 180 -17.04 3.91 9.25
CA HIS A 180 -18.09 4.79 9.71
C HIS A 180 -17.73 6.27 9.51
N LEU A 181 -16.49 6.67 9.84
CA LEU A 181 -16.01 8.04 9.67
C LEU A 181 -15.87 8.44 8.19
N LEU A 182 -15.66 7.47 7.30
CA LEU A 182 -15.45 7.71 5.87
C LEU A 182 -16.71 7.53 5.03
N ARG A 183 -17.87 7.28 5.63
CA ARG A 183 -19.14 7.08 4.89
C ARG A 183 -19.51 8.28 4.00
N ASP A 184 -19.13 9.49 4.41
CA ASP A 184 -19.43 10.73 3.68
C ASP A 184 -18.39 11.04 2.58
N ILE A 185 -17.24 10.35 2.59
CA ILE A 185 -16.09 10.64 1.70
C ILE A 185 -15.88 9.51 0.68
N LYS A 186 -16.11 8.25 1.09
CA LYS A 186 -15.98 7.10 0.20
C LYS A 186 -17.26 6.93 -0.61
N ASP A 187 -17.16 7.14 -1.92
CA ASP A 187 -18.19 6.68 -2.86
C ASP A 187 -18.17 5.14 -2.92
N THR A 188 -18.87 4.48 -2.00
CA THR A 188 -19.10 3.01 -2.03
C THR A 188 -19.86 2.58 -3.29
N THR A 189 -20.38 3.53 -4.06
CA THR A 189 -21.06 3.35 -5.35
C THR A 189 -20.09 3.15 -6.52
N VAL A 190 -18.78 3.36 -6.33
CA VAL A 190 -17.78 3.16 -7.38
C VAL A 190 -17.67 1.67 -7.70
N GLY A 191 -18.18 1.26 -8.87
CA GLY A 191 -18.09 -0.11 -9.34
C GLY A 191 -16.64 -0.61 -9.44
N THR A 192 -16.47 -1.93 -9.40
CA THR A 192 -15.16 -2.61 -9.41
C THR A 192 -14.27 -2.21 -10.60
N LEU A 193 -14.86 -1.89 -11.77
CA LEU A 193 -14.13 -1.41 -12.94
C LEU A 193 -13.51 -0.03 -12.70
N SER A 194 -14.30 0.91 -12.18
CA SER A 194 -13.85 2.26 -11.89
C SER A 194 -12.74 2.24 -10.84
N GLN A 195 -12.85 1.41 -9.80
CA GLN A 195 -11.78 1.24 -8.81
C GLN A 195 -10.48 0.72 -9.45
N ARG A 196 -10.55 -0.26 -10.36
CA ARG A 196 -9.36 -0.77 -11.07
C ARG A 196 -8.70 0.29 -11.94
N ILE A 197 -9.49 1.08 -12.68
CA ILE A 197 -8.98 2.18 -13.51
C ILE A 197 -8.30 3.23 -12.61
N THR A 198 -8.96 3.60 -11.51
CA THR A 198 -8.39 4.50 -10.51
C THR A 198 -7.05 3.97 -9.99
N ASN A 199 -6.95 2.68 -9.66
CA ASN A 199 -5.69 2.08 -9.22
C ASN A 199 -4.59 2.13 -10.28
N GLN A 200 -4.91 1.90 -11.57
CA GLN A 200 -3.94 2.03 -12.66
C GLN A 200 -3.45 3.48 -12.83
N VAL A 201 -4.35 4.45 -12.79
CA VAL A 201 -3.99 5.89 -12.89
C VAL A 201 -3.14 6.31 -11.70
N HIS A 202 -3.50 5.91 -10.48
CA HIS A 202 -2.70 6.19 -9.29
C HIS A 202 -1.34 5.49 -9.33
N GLY A 203 -1.26 4.26 -9.85
CA GLY A 203 0.00 3.55 -10.06
C GLY A 203 0.95 4.30 -11.00
N LEU A 204 0.44 4.82 -12.12
CA LEU A 204 1.23 5.63 -13.06
C LEU A 204 1.68 6.96 -12.45
N LYS A 205 0.79 7.65 -11.71
CA LYS A 205 1.17 8.88 -10.98
C LYS A 205 2.27 8.61 -9.96
N GLY A 206 2.17 7.50 -9.21
CA GLY A 206 3.18 7.08 -8.25
C GLY A 206 4.52 6.76 -8.91
N LEU A 207 4.51 6.05 -10.05
CA LEU A 207 5.72 5.78 -10.82
C LEU A 207 6.38 7.08 -11.32
N ASN A 208 5.61 8.02 -11.84
CA ASN A 208 6.12 9.31 -12.29
C ASN A 208 6.81 10.08 -11.14
N SER A 209 6.19 10.13 -9.96
CA SER A 209 6.82 10.76 -8.78
C SER A 209 8.16 10.11 -8.44
N LYS A 210 8.22 8.77 -8.38
CA LYS A 210 9.45 8.04 -8.08
C LYS A 210 10.56 8.28 -9.12
N LEU A 211 10.20 8.34 -10.41
CA LEU A 211 11.16 8.65 -11.48
C LEU A 211 11.70 10.08 -11.36
N LEU A 212 10.86 11.03 -10.96
CA LEU A 212 11.30 12.41 -10.70
C LEU A 212 12.26 12.49 -9.50
N ASP A 213 12.02 11.69 -8.45
CA ASP A 213 12.91 11.61 -7.29
C ASP A 213 14.28 11.02 -7.66
N ILE A 214 14.30 9.94 -8.46
CA ILE A 214 15.54 9.36 -9.00
C ILE A 214 16.30 10.39 -9.84
N ARG A 215 15.61 11.12 -10.72
CA ARG A 215 16.22 12.20 -11.50
C ARG A 215 16.82 13.27 -10.58
N SER A 216 16.10 13.72 -9.56
CA SER A 216 16.57 14.73 -8.62
C SER A 216 17.81 14.26 -7.85
N TYR A 217 17.88 12.99 -7.49
CA TYR A 217 19.06 12.39 -6.86
C TYR A 217 20.26 12.40 -7.81
N LEU A 218 20.10 11.88 -9.03
CA LEU A 218 21.17 11.84 -10.02
C LEU A 218 21.69 13.24 -10.38
N GLU A 219 20.79 14.24 -10.46
CA GLU A 219 21.18 15.63 -10.70
C GLU A 219 22.02 16.20 -9.55
N LYS A 220 21.66 15.91 -8.29
CA LYS A 220 22.45 16.35 -7.12
C LYS A 220 23.83 15.68 -7.05
N VAL A 221 23.90 14.41 -7.46
CA VAL A 221 25.16 13.66 -7.53
C VAL A 221 26.04 14.18 -8.66
N ALA A 222 25.46 14.45 -9.83
CA ALA A 222 26.19 15.00 -10.99
C ALA A 222 26.79 16.39 -10.71
N VAL A 223 26.08 17.24 -9.95
CA VAL A 223 26.58 18.55 -9.51
C VAL A 223 27.60 18.42 -8.35
N GLY A 224 27.77 17.23 -7.76
CA GLY A 224 28.72 16.97 -6.69
C GLY A 224 28.28 17.48 -5.31
N LYS A 225 26.98 17.74 -5.10
CA LYS A 225 26.44 18.22 -3.82
C LYS A 225 26.24 17.10 -2.79
N LEU A 226 26.02 15.86 -3.25
CA LEU A 226 25.91 14.67 -2.41
C LEU A 226 27.02 13.66 -2.79
N PRO A 227 27.57 12.92 -1.81
CA PRO A 227 28.44 11.81 -2.09
C PRO A 227 27.69 10.71 -2.84
N ILE A 228 28.42 10.01 -3.70
CA ILE A 228 27.88 8.93 -4.53
C ILE A 228 27.60 7.72 -3.65
N ASN A 229 26.35 7.25 -3.58
CA ASN A 229 26.07 5.92 -3.06
C ASN A 229 26.10 4.92 -4.22
N HIS A 230 27.16 4.10 -4.28
CA HIS A 230 27.37 3.09 -5.32
C HIS A 230 26.26 2.04 -5.37
N GLN A 231 25.68 1.66 -4.22
CA GLN A 231 24.62 0.65 -4.16
C GLN A 231 23.38 1.09 -4.96
N ILE A 232 22.99 2.36 -4.84
CA ILE A 232 21.84 2.91 -5.56
C ILE A 232 22.11 2.92 -7.07
N ILE A 233 23.34 3.23 -7.48
CA ILE A 233 23.70 3.24 -8.90
C ILE A 233 23.66 1.84 -9.50
N TYR A 234 24.18 0.82 -8.78
CA TYR A 234 24.10 -0.57 -9.24
C TYR A 234 22.65 -1.04 -9.40
N GLN A 235 21.79 -0.75 -8.42
CA GLN A 235 20.36 -1.06 -8.53
C GLN A 235 19.69 -0.33 -9.71
N LEU A 236 20.04 0.94 -9.94
CA LEU A 236 19.53 1.68 -11.09
C LEU A 236 20.00 1.08 -12.42
N GLN A 237 21.25 0.63 -12.50
CA GLN A 237 21.77 -0.05 -13.69
C GLN A 237 21.03 -1.36 -13.94
N ASP A 238 20.77 -2.15 -12.90
CA ASP A 238 19.98 -3.38 -13.00
C ASP A 238 18.57 -3.10 -13.50
N VAL A 239 17.94 -2.01 -13.05
CA VAL A 239 16.61 -1.59 -13.55
C VAL A 239 16.64 -1.32 -15.06
N PHE A 240 17.68 -0.64 -15.57
CA PHE A 240 17.81 -0.40 -17.01
C PHE A 240 18.09 -1.69 -17.79
N ASN A 241 18.89 -2.60 -17.24
CA ASN A 241 19.19 -3.89 -17.86
C ASN A 241 17.97 -4.81 -17.93
N LEU A 242 17.02 -4.67 -17.01
CA LEU A 242 15.79 -5.46 -16.94
C LEU A 242 14.63 -4.85 -17.75
N LEU A 243 14.82 -3.70 -18.40
CA LEU A 243 13.77 -3.12 -19.23
C LEU A 243 13.46 -4.07 -20.39
N PRO A 244 12.19 -4.51 -20.54
CA PRO A 244 11.84 -5.48 -21.56
C PRO A 244 11.81 -4.83 -22.95
N ASP A 245 12.44 -5.50 -23.92
CA ASP A 245 12.32 -5.14 -25.33
C ASP A 245 10.94 -5.54 -25.88
N VAL A 246 10.01 -4.59 -25.88
CA VAL A 246 8.61 -4.78 -26.32
C VAL A 246 8.44 -5.07 -27.82
N ASN A 247 9.50 -4.90 -28.62
CA ASN A 247 9.45 -5.05 -30.07
C ASN A 247 9.83 -6.46 -30.58
N LEU A 248 10.03 -7.42 -29.68
CA LEU A 248 10.28 -8.81 -30.05
C LEU A 248 9.04 -9.43 -30.72
N GLN A 249 9.22 -10.00 -31.91
CA GLN A 249 8.12 -10.60 -32.69
C GLN A 249 7.37 -11.70 -31.92
N GLU A 250 8.08 -12.47 -31.09
CA GLU A 250 7.47 -13.49 -30.23
C GLU A 250 6.57 -12.87 -29.16
N PHE A 251 7.00 -11.77 -28.54
CA PHE A 251 6.20 -11.03 -27.57
C PHE A 251 4.96 -10.44 -28.22
N VAL A 252 5.08 -9.83 -29.40
CA VAL A 252 3.95 -9.28 -30.16
C VAL A 252 2.93 -10.38 -30.48
N LYS A 253 3.38 -11.53 -30.97
CA LYS A 253 2.49 -12.68 -31.24
C LYS A 253 1.80 -13.19 -29.97
N ALA A 254 2.53 -13.33 -28.87
CA ALA A 254 1.97 -13.75 -27.58
C ALA A 254 0.95 -12.72 -27.05
N PHE A 255 1.22 -11.43 -27.22
CA PHE A 255 0.33 -10.34 -26.85
C PHE A 255 -0.97 -10.36 -27.65
N TYR A 256 -0.90 -10.58 -28.97
CA TYR A 256 -2.08 -10.76 -29.81
C TYR A 256 -2.90 -11.99 -29.40
N LEU A 257 -2.25 -13.13 -29.13
CA LEU A 257 -2.93 -14.34 -28.67
C LEU A 257 -3.69 -14.07 -27.36
N LYS A 258 -3.04 -13.43 -26.38
CA LYS A 258 -3.67 -13.10 -25.10
C LYS A 258 -4.76 -12.05 -25.20
N THR A 259 -4.61 -11.05 -26.06
CA THR A 259 -5.65 -10.06 -26.31
C THR A 259 -6.87 -10.72 -26.93
N ASN A 260 -6.68 -11.64 -27.88
CA ASN A 260 -7.76 -12.38 -28.50
C ASN A 260 -8.50 -13.26 -27.47
N ASP A 261 -7.77 -14.03 -26.65
CA ASP A 261 -8.36 -14.84 -25.57
C ASP A 261 -9.22 -13.98 -24.62
N GLN A 262 -8.70 -12.82 -24.20
CA GLN A 262 -9.42 -11.91 -23.32
C GLN A 262 -10.66 -11.32 -24.00
N MET A 263 -10.59 -11.02 -25.30
CA MET A 263 -11.70 -10.47 -26.07
C MET A 263 -12.85 -11.48 -26.19
N VAL A 264 -12.55 -12.77 -26.34
CA VAL A 264 -13.56 -13.85 -26.34
C VAL A 264 -14.34 -13.89 -25.02
N VAL A 265 -13.66 -13.76 -23.88
CA VAL A 265 -14.32 -13.71 -22.57
C VAL A 265 -15.23 -12.49 -22.45
N VAL A 266 -14.80 -11.33 -22.95
CA VAL A 266 -15.62 -10.10 -22.97
C VAL A 266 -16.88 -10.29 -23.82
N TYR A 267 -16.76 -10.91 -25.00
CA TYR A 267 -17.91 -11.20 -25.85
C TYR A 267 -18.91 -12.14 -25.17
N LEU A 268 -18.44 -13.26 -24.61
CA LEU A 268 -19.32 -14.21 -23.93
C LEU A 268 -20.05 -13.55 -22.75
N ALA A 269 -19.36 -12.77 -21.93
CA ALA A 269 -19.95 -12.03 -20.83
C ALA A 269 -21.01 -11.01 -21.32
N SER A 270 -20.75 -10.32 -22.43
CA SER A 270 -21.70 -9.38 -23.02
C SER A 270 -22.96 -10.04 -23.56
N LEU A 271 -22.83 -11.25 -24.14
CA LEU A 271 -23.95 -12.04 -24.65
C LEU A 271 -24.82 -12.54 -23.50
N ILE A 272 -24.22 -13.11 -22.46
CA ILE A 272 -24.93 -13.55 -21.25
C ILE A 272 -25.67 -12.36 -20.62
N ARG A 273 -25.01 -11.19 -20.50
CA ARG A 273 -25.65 -9.97 -19.98
C ARG A 273 -26.86 -9.53 -20.81
N SER A 274 -26.77 -9.65 -22.14
CA SER A 274 -27.88 -9.33 -23.06
C SER A 274 -29.07 -10.27 -22.87
N VAL A 275 -28.82 -11.57 -22.70
CA VAL A 275 -29.88 -12.57 -22.43
C VAL A 275 -30.54 -12.33 -21.08
N VAL A 276 -29.75 -12.04 -20.03
CA VAL A 276 -30.28 -11.70 -18.69
C VAL A 276 -31.12 -10.42 -18.74
N ALA A 277 -30.65 -9.38 -19.45
CA ALA A 277 -31.40 -8.14 -19.63
C ALA A 277 -32.71 -8.37 -20.38
N LEU A 278 -32.72 -9.24 -21.40
CA LEU A 278 -33.93 -9.61 -22.12
C LEU A 278 -34.91 -10.36 -21.22
N HIS A 279 -34.44 -11.31 -20.41
CA HIS A 279 -35.28 -12.03 -19.46
C HIS A 279 -35.89 -11.08 -18.43
N ASN A 280 -35.11 -10.14 -17.91
CA ASN A 280 -35.59 -9.10 -17.00
C ASN A 280 -36.63 -8.20 -17.68
N LEU A 281 -36.45 -7.84 -18.96
CA LEU A 281 -37.42 -7.06 -19.71
C LEU A 281 -38.74 -7.81 -19.91
N ILE A 282 -38.68 -9.11 -20.19
CA ILE A 282 -39.87 -9.96 -20.29
C ILE A 282 -40.61 -9.99 -18.95
N ASN A 283 -39.90 -10.24 -17.86
CA ASN A 283 -40.49 -10.26 -16.51
C ASN A 283 -41.10 -8.91 -16.13
N ASN A 284 -40.42 -7.81 -16.42
CA ASN A 284 -40.94 -6.45 -16.20
C ASN A 284 -42.19 -6.19 -17.04
N LYS A 285 -42.24 -6.65 -18.30
CA LYS A 285 -43.41 -6.46 -19.17
C LYS A 285 -44.61 -7.30 -18.70
N ILE A 286 -44.38 -8.52 -18.23
CA ILE A 286 -45.44 -9.38 -17.65
C ILE A 286 -45.98 -8.71 -16.38
N ALA A 287 -45.09 -8.30 -15.46
CA ALA A 287 -45.47 -7.62 -14.22
C ALA A 287 -46.28 -6.35 -14.49
N ASN A 288 -45.83 -5.50 -15.43
CA ASN A 288 -46.55 -4.28 -15.79
C ASN A 288 -47.92 -4.59 -16.42
N ARG A 289 -48.01 -5.58 -17.31
CA ARG A 289 -49.28 -5.95 -17.95
C ARG A 289 -50.28 -6.51 -16.92
N ASP A 290 -49.82 -7.31 -15.98
CA ASP A 290 -50.68 -7.89 -14.97
C ASP A 290 -51.09 -6.83 -13.91
N ALA A 291 -50.22 -5.85 -13.64
CA ALA A 291 -50.57 -4.67 -12.84
C ALA A 291 -51.62 -3.79 -13.53
N GLU A 292 -51.46 -3.50 -14.84
CA GLU A 292 -52.45 -2.74 -15.63
C GLU A 292 -53.82 -3.44 -15.65
N LYS A 293 -53.84 -4.78 -15.74
CA LYS A 293 -55.09 -5.55 -15.68
C LYS A 293 -55.76 -5.46 -14.32
N LYS A 294 -54.99 -5.56 -13.23
CA LYS A 294 -55.52 -5.40 -11.86
C LYS A 294 -56.05 -4.00 -11.62
N GLU A 295 -55.33 -2.96 -12.03
CA GLU A 295 -55.83 -1.58 -11.96
C GLU A 295 -57.08 -1.36 -12.82
N GLY A 296 -57.17 -2.01 -13.98
CA GLY A 296 -58.36 -1.99 -14.82
C GLY A 296 -59.58 -2.62 -14.14
N GLN A 297 -59.38 -3.77 -13.49
CA GLN A 297 -60.43 -4.46 -12.73
C GLN A 297 -60.88 -3.68 -11.49
N GLU A 298 -59.95 -3.11 -10.72
CA GLU A 298 -60.31 -2.23 -9.58
C GLU A 298 -61.06 -0.97 -10.03
N LYS A 299 -60.71 -0.41 -11.19
CA LYS A 299 -61.45 0.72 -11.80
C LYS A 299 -62.84 0.33 -12.30
N GLU A 300 -63.04 -0.91 -12.74
CA GLU A 300 -64.36 -1.42 -13.11
C GLU A 300 -65.22 -1.78 -11.89
N GLU A 301 -64.66 -2.44 -10.86
CA GLU A 301 -65.35 -2.74 -9.61
C GLU A 301 -65.78 -1.46 -8.88
N SER A 302 -64.90 -0.47 -8.76
CA SER A 302 -65.24 0.84 -8.17
C SER A 302 -66.28 1.62 -8.99
N LYS A 303 -66.33 1.43 -10.31
CA LYS A 303 -67.42 1.98 -11.14
C LYS A 303 -68.74 1.25 -10.92
N LYS A 304 -68.71 -0.07 -10.70
CA LYS A 304 -69.88 -0.90 -10.43
C LYS A 304 -70.49 -0.55 -9.08
N GLU A 305 -69.67 -0.46 -8.02
CA GLU A 305 -70.10 -0.01 -6.69
C GLU A 305 -70.73 1.38 -6.73
N ARG A 306 -70.13 2.34 -7.44
CA ARG A 306 -70.71 3.69 -7.63
C ARG A 306 -72.03 3.69 -8.41
N LYS A 307 -72.28 2.66 -9.24
CA LYS A 307 -73.52 2.52 -10.01
C LYS A 307 -74.62 1.92 -9.14
N ASP A 308 -74.28 0.89 -8.37
CA ASP A 308 -75.18 0.22 -7.43
C ASP A 308 -75.60 1.17 -6.28
N ASP A 309 -74.70 2.04 -5.80
CA ASP A 309 -75.06 3.08 -4.82
C ASP A 309 -76.02 4.13 -5.41
N LYS A 310 -75.85 4.50 -6.68
CA LYS A 310 -76.77 5.42 -7.38
C LYS A 310 -78.15 4.80 -7.64
N GLU A 311 -78.22 3.50 -7.89
CA GLU A 311 -79.50 2.79 -8.04
C GLU A 311 -80.22 2.66 -6.69
N LYS A 312 -79.50 2.34 -5.61
CA LYS A 312 -80.06 2.31 -4.25
C LYS A 312 -80.56 3.68 -3.77
N GLU A 313 -79.90 4.77 -4.14
CA GLU A 313 -80.40 6.13 -3.88
C GLU A 313 -81.66 6.46 -4.68
N LYS A 314 -81.75 6.01 -5.93
CA LYS A 314 -82.96 6.17 -6.76
C LYS A 314 -84.14 5.39 -6.22
N GLU A 315 -83.98 4.12 -5.84
CA GLU A 315 -85.05 3.32 -5.24
C GLU A 315 -85.54 3.92 -3.91
N LYS A 316 -84.64 4.41 -3.05
CA LYS A 316 -85.03 5.14 -1.83
C LYS A 316 -85.79 6.44 -2.12
N SER A 317 -85.50 7.09 -3.24
CA SER A 317 -86.20 8.32 -3.67
C SER A 317 -87.58 8.05 -4.26
N GLU A 318 -87.77 6.91 -4.93
CA GLU A 318 -89.05 6.45 -5.47
C GLU A 318 -89.96 5.93 -4.36
N ALA A 319 -89.44 5.14 -3.41
CA ALA A 319 -90.18 4.72 -2.22
C ALA A 319 -90.67 5.91 -1.37
N LYS A 320 -89.86 6.97 -1.22
CA LYS A 320 -90.28 8.23 -0.58
C LYS A 320 -91.32 9.03 -1.37
N LYS A 321 -91.40 8.84 -2.69
CA LYS A 321 -92.45 9.46 -3.53
C LYS A 321 -93.75 8.68 -3.47
N GLU A 322 -93.71 7.36 -3.34
CA GLU A 322 -94.89 6.52 -3.13
C GLU A 322 -95.50 6.73 -1.74
N GLU A 323 -94.71 6.79 -0.67
CA GLU A 323 -95.20 7.14 0.68
C GLU A 323 -95.86 8.53 0.77
N LYS A 324 -95.45 9.47 -0.10
CA LYS A 324 -96.08 10.80 -0.20
C LYS A 324 -97.38 10.82 -1.02
N LYS A 325 -97.63 9.81 -1.86
CA LYS A 325 -98.86 9.67 -2.63
C LYS A 325 -99.98 8.96 -1.85
N GLU A 326 -99.65 8.09 -0.90
CA GLU A 326 -100.65 7.46 -0.01
C GLU A 326 -101.12 8.37 1.15
N LYS A 327 -100.48 9.53 1.36
CA LYS A 327 -100.81 10.49 2.41
C LYS A 327 -101.62 11.72 1.94
N LYS A 328 -102.21 11.68 0.75
CA LYS A 328 -103.04 12.76 0.20
C LYS A 328 -104.30 12.20 -0.45
#